data_AF-A0A821AWY6-F1
#
_entry.id   AF-A0A821AWY6-F1
#
_cell.length_a   1.000
_cell.length_b   1.000
_cell.length_c   1.000
_cell.angle_alpha   90.00
_cell.angle_beta   90.00
_cell.angle_gamma   90.00
#
_symmetry.space_group_name_H-M   'P 1'
#
loop_
_entity.id
_entity.type
_entity.pdbx_description
1 polymer ?
#
loop_
_entity_poly.entity_id
_entity_poly.type
_entity_poly.pdbx_seq_one_letter_code
_entity_poly.pdbx_strand_id
1 'polypeptide(L)'
;KWNVKHTIKSVSEMIQWRIDNHVDSILEDQSIIHRVDLIRRIIPNAHHGYTKAHQPLYIEKTGQMHVNQVLNEYTTEELMQCHIYWLEFNCERTRERSRQLVVIDTETLFKKGSDTSPVLLQYINSDQLPREYGGNCQSCPTSPDCIPIYDQKQDTDDDTDDDE
;
A
#
# COMPACT_ATOMS: atom_id res chain seq x y z
N LYS A 1 17.62 24.00 5.65
CA LYS A 1 18.07 25.01 6.64
C LYS A 1 17.20 24.89 7.88
N TRP A 2 17.79 24.84 9.08
CA TRP A 2 17.06 24.75 10.33
C TRP A 2 16.47 26.13 10.70
N ASN A 3 15.15 26.29 10.59
CA ASN A 3 14.45 27.53 10.94
C ASN A 3 13.36 27.23 11.96
N VAL A 4 13.62 27.58 13.22
CA VAL A 4 12.73 27.27 14.35
C VAL A 4 11.34 27.89 14.18
N LYS A 5 11.24 29.16 13.74
CA LYS A 5 9.94 29.84 13.57
C LYS A 5 9.08 29.15 12.51
N HIS A 6 9.71 28.77 11.39
CA HIS A 6 9.04 28.02 10.34
C HIS A 6 8.61 26.64 10.84
N THR A 7 9.49 25.91 11.54
CA THR A 7 9.17 24.60 12.11
C THR A 7 7.98 24.67 13.08
N ILE A 8 7.96 25.66 13.99
CA ILE A 8 6.83 25.84 14.92
C ILE A 8 5.53 26.02 14.13
N LYS A 9 5.53 26.91 13.12
CA LYS A 9 4.34 27.14 12.28
C LYS A 9 3.88 25.84 11.60
N SER A 10 4.77 25.13 10.91
CA SER A 10 4.43 23.91 10.19
C SER A 10 3.93 22.80 11.13
N VAL A 11 4.51 22.67 12.33
CA VAL A 11 4.05 21.69 13.32
C VAL A 11 2.68 22.07 13.86
N SER A 12 2.41 23.35 14.15
CA SER A 12 1.10 23.81 14.58
C SER A 12 0.02 23.58 13.51
N GLU A 13 0.31 23.88 12.25
CA GLU A 13 -0.61 23.61 11.13
C GLU A 13 -0.88 22.11 10.95
N MET A 14 0.14 21.26 11.09
CA MET A 14 -0.02 19.80 11.05
C MET A 14 -0.87 19.27 12.21
N ILE A 15 -0.66 19.78 13.44
CA ILE A 15 -1.48 19.40 14.59
C ILE A 15 -2.95 19.78 14.37
N GLN A 16 -3.21 21.00 13.88
CA GLN A 16 -4.57 21.42 13.58
C GLN A 16 -5.20 20.55 12.50
N TRP A 17 -4.46 20.25 11.43
CA TRP A 17 -4.92 19.35 10.37
C TRP A 17 -5.26 17.95 10.91
N ARG A 18 -4.47 17.40 11.84
CA ARG A 18 -4.78 16.11 12.48
C ARG A 18 -6.09 16.14 13.24
N ILE A 19 -6.36 17.23 13.95
CA ILE A 19 -7.61 17.43 14.70
C ILE A 19 -8.79 17.53 13.72
N ASP A 20 -8.67 18.37 12.70
CA ASP A 20 -9.74 18.63 11.72
C ASP A 20 -10.10 17.38 10.90
N ASN A 21 -9.15 16.45 10.72
CA ASN A 21 -9.33 15.20 9.97
C ASN A 21 -9.48 13.97 10.87
N HIS A 22 -9.62 14.14 12.18
CA HIS A 22 -9.79 13.05 13.15
C HIS A 22 -8.74 11.93 13.02
N VAL A 23 -7.49 12.30 12.70
CA VAL A 23 -6.42 11.34 12.36
C VAL A 23 -6.10 10.41 13.53
N ASP A 24 -6.16 10.91 14.76
CA ASP A 24 -5.81 10.13 15.95
C ASP A 24 -6.78 8.97 16.24
N SER A 25 -8.02 9.04 15.74
CA SER A 25 -9.04 7.98 15.89
C SER A 25 -9.33 7.22 14.58
N ILE A 26 -8.64 7.56 13.49
CA ILE A 26 -8.98 7.06 12.15
C ILE A 26 -8.83 5.53 12.03
N LEU A 27 -7.90 4.94 12.78
CA LEU A 27 -7.64 3.50 12.77
C LEU A 27 -8.72 2.69 13.50
N GLU A 28 -9.58 3.34 14.28
CA GLU A 28 -10.67 2.72 15.05
C GLU A 28 -12.03 2.88 14.36
N ASP A 29 -12.14 3.78 13.39
CA ASP A 29 -13.38 4.08 12.68
C ASP A 29 -13.78 2.93 11.74
N GLN A 30 -14.85 2.23 12.12
CA GLN A 30 -15.36 1.07 11.38
C GLN A 30 -15.85 1.40 9.97
N SER A 31 -16.36 2.62 9.76
CA SER A 31 -16.81 3.04 8.44
C SER A 31 -15.63 3.20 7.49
N ILE A 32 -14.54 3.80 7.97
CA ILE A 32 -13.30 3.98 7.20
C ILE A 32 -12.62 2.64 6.97
N ILE A 33 -12.52 1.78 7.99
CA ILE A 33 -11.96 0.43 7.86
C ILE A 33 -12.68 -0.35 6.74
N HIS A 34 -14.02 -0.30 6.72
CA HIS A 34 -14.79 -0.95 5.66
C HIS A 34 -14.46 -0.42 4.26
N ARG A 35 -14.32 0.90 4.11
CA ARG A 35 -13.94 1.53 2.83
C ARG A 35 -12.50 1.18 2.44
N VAL A 36 -11.58 1.07 3.40
CA VAL A 36 -10.20 0.62 3.17
C VAL A 36 -10.13 -0.84 2.74
N ASP A 37 -10.94 -1.72 3.33
CA ASP A 37 -10.95 -3.13 2.95
C ASP A 37 -11.50 -3.37 1.54
N LEU A 38 -12.41 -2.49 1.08
CA LEU A 38 -12.89 -2.49 -0.29
C LEU A 38 -11.80 -1.98 -1.26
N ILE A 39 -11.13 -0.86 -0.96
CA ILE A 39 -10.13 -0.29 -1.89
C ILE A 39 -8.89 -1.19 -2.01
N ARG A 40 -8.55 -1.95 -0.96
CA ARG A 40 -7.49 -2.98 -0.99
C ARG A 40 -7.76 -4.10 -2.01
N ARG A 41 -9.03 -4.34 -2.37
CA ARG A 41 -9.39 -5.28 -3.45
C ARG A 41 -9.16 -4.69 -4.84
N ILE A 42 -9.23 -3.36 -4.95
CA ILE A 42 -9.03 -2.64 -6.21
C ILE A 42 -7.54 -2.31 -6.42
N ILE A 43 -6.81 -2.00 -5.35
CA ILE A 43 -5.37 -1.71 -5.33
C ILE A 43 -4.69 -2.78 -4.45
N PRO A 44 -4.26 -3.91 -5.04
CA PRO A 44 -3.65 -4.98 -4.27
C PRO A 44 -2.39 -4.51 -3.57
N ASN A 45 -2.36 -4.68 -2.25
CA ASN A 45 -1.22 -4.30 -1.45
C ASN A 45 -1.07 -5.18 -0.21
N ALA A 46 0.15 -5.25 0.32
CA ALA A 46 0.38 -5.72 1.68
C ALA A 46 1.80 -5.48 2.17
N HIS A 47 1.96 -5.61 3.48
CA HIS A 47 3.26 -5.82 4.11
C HIS A 47 3.77 -7.22 3.77
N HIS A 48 5.08 -7.37 3.56
CA HIS A 48 5.70 -8.66 3.28
C HIS A 48 7.18 -8.63 3.63
N GLY A 49 7.63 -9.45 4.58
CA GLY A 49 9.05 -9.60 4.88
C GLY A 49 9.74 -8.30 5.33
N TYR A 50 11.07 -8.30 5.23
CA TYR A 50 11.92 -7.19 5.68
C TYR A 50 13.11 -6.97 4.74
N THR A 51 13.59 -5.73 4.68
CA THR A 51 14.87 -5.41 4.04
C THR A 51 16.05 -5.94 4.86
N LYS A 52 17.26 -5.94 4.29
CA LYS A 52 18.50 -6.26 5.01
C LYS A 52 18.79 -5.31 6.17
N ALA A 53 18.25 -4.09 6.15
CA ALA A 53 18.27 -3.16 7.27
C ALA A 53 17.18 -3.46 8.33
N HIS A 54 16.50 -4.60 8.18
CA HIS A 54 15.33 -5.07 8.93
C HIS A 54 14.14 -4.09 8.92
N GLN A 55 14.06 -3.23 7.90
CA GLN A 55 12.91 -2.35 7.73
C GLN A 55 11.73 -3.18 7.23
N PRO A 56 10.50 -2.94 7.74
CA PRO A 56 9.33 -3.59 7.19
C PRO A 56 9.20 -3.23 5.71
N LEU A 57 8.83 -4.21 4.90
CA LEU A 57 8.58 -4.02 3.49
C LEU A 57 7.07 -3.96 3.26
N TYR A 58 6.64 -2.95 2.52
CA TYR A 58 5.27 -2.80 2.02
C TYR A 58 5.31 -2.78 0.49
N ILE A 59 4.44 -3.59 -0.13
CA ILE A 59 4.38 -3.78 -1.58
C ILE A 59 2.98 -3.36 -2.06
N GLU A 60 2.96 -2.51 -3.08
CA GLU A 60 1.73 -1.99 -3.68
C GLU A 60 1.70 -2.20 -5.19
N LYS A 61 0.60 -2.74 -5.69
CA LYS A 61 0.33 -3.00 -7.11
C LYS A 61 -0.55 -1.91 -7.71
N THR A 62 -0.08 -0.66 -7.63
CA THR A 62 -0.76 0.52 -8.19
C THR A 62 -1.12 0.36 -9.67
N GLY A 63 -0.32 -0.40 -10.41
CA GLY A 63 -0.57 -0.69 -11.82
C GLY A 63 -1.70 -1.61 -12.19
N GLN A 64 -2.15 -2.38 -11.22
CA GLN A 64 -3.31 -3.25 -11.38
C GLN A 64 -4.58 -2.56 -10.90
N MET A 65 -4.49 -1.25 -10.58
CA MET A 65 -5.62 -0.43 -10.16
C MET A 65 -6.54 -0.14 -11.35
N HIS A 66 -7.80 -0.49 -11.21
CA HIS A 66 -8.87 -0.03 -12.09
C HIS A 66 -9.33 1.38 -11.65
N VAL A 67 -8.65 2.42 -12.14
CA VAL A 67 -8.93 3.83 -11.76
C VAL A 67 -10.41 4.18 -11.94
N ASN A 68 -11.03 3.74 -13.04
CA ASN A 68 -12.45 4.00 -13.29
C ASN A 68 -13.35 3.38 -12.20
N GLN A 69 -13.00 2.19 -11.70
CA GLN A 69 -13.74 1.55 -10.62
C GLN A 69 -13.61 2.35 -9.32
N VAL A 70 -12.39 2.77 -8.97
CA VAL A 70 -12.14 3.62 -7.78
C VAL A 70 -12.95 4.91 -7.85
N LEU A 71 -12.92 5.61 -8.98
CA LEU A 71 -13.62 6.89 -9.15
C LEU A 71 -15.14 6.75 -9.19
N ASN A 72 -15.67 5.58 -9.57
CA ASN A 72 -17.11 5.31 -9.56
C ASN A 72 -17.61 4.89 -8.17
N GLU A 73 -16.78 4.18 -7.41
CA GLU A 73 -17.17 3.65 -6.10
C GLU A 73 -16.85 4.59 -4.94
N TYR A 74 -15.95 5.56 -5.10
CA TYR A 74 -15.48 6.45 -4.04
C TYR A 74 -15.61 7.92 -4.39
N THR A 75 -16.03 8.69 -3.39
CA THR A 75 -15.88 10.14 -3.41
C THR A 75 -14.44 10.55 -3.10
N THR A 76 -14.06 11.77 -3.49
CA THR A 76 -12.72 12.32 -3.17
C THR A 76 -12.46 12.33 -1.66
N GLU A 77 -13.48 12.62 -0.85
CA GLU A 77 -13.35 12.64 0.61
C GLU A 77 -13.04 11.25 1.18
N GLU A 78 -13.74 10.22 0.71
CA GLU A 78 -13.50 8.84 1.16
C GLU A 78 -12.12 8.34 0.74
N LEU A 79 -11.64 8.73 -0.45
CA LEU A 79 -10.26 8.42 -0.88
C LEU A 79 -9.23 9.10 0.02
N MET A 80 -9.47 10.37 0.40
CA MET A 80 -8.59 11.06 1.34
C MET A 80 -8.58 10.36 2.70
N GLN A 81 -9.74 9.99 3.25
CA GLN A 81 -9.84 9.26 4.52
C GLN A 81 -9.12 7.90 4.45
N CYS A 82 -9.31 7.14 3.37
CA CYS A 82 -8.59 5.89 3.15
C CYS A 82 -7.06 6.11 3.09
N HIS A 83 -6.61 7.20 2.45
CA HIS A 83 -5.19 7.53 2.37
C HIS A 83 -4.60 7.93 3.74
N ILE A 84 -5.32 8.74 4.51
CA ILE A 84 -4.92 9.12 5.87
C ILE A 84 -4.84 7.88 6.76
N TYR A 85 -5.84 7.00 6.69
CA TYR A 85 -5.84 5.72 7.41
C TYR A 85 -4.59 4.92 7.06
N TRP A 86 -4.30 4.80 5.77
CA TRP A 86 -3.15 4.05 5.26
C TRP A 86 -1.82 4.61 5.80
N LEU A 87 -1.67 5.93 5.83
CA LEU A 87 -0.49 6.60 6.37
C LEU A 87 -0.34 6.37 7.88
N GLU A 88 -1.41 6.52 8.66
CA GLU A 88 -1.34 6.31 10.11
C GLU A 88 -1.06 4.85 10.45
N PHE A 89 -1.69 3.90 9.74
CA PHE A 89 -1.43 2.46 9.90
C PHE A 89 0.05 2.13 9.69
N ASN A 90 0.66 2.70 8.65
CA ASN A 90 2.09 2.52 8.39
C ASN A 90 2.97 3.19 9.44
N CYS A 91 2.58 4.35 9.95
CA CYS A 91 3.25 5.02 11.06
C CYS A 91 3.22 4.15 12.34
N GLU A 92 2.09 3.55 12.69
CA GLU A 92 2.00 2.66 13.86
C GLU A 92 2.92 1.45 13.70
N ARG A 93 2.88 0.75 12.56
CA ARG A 93 3.78 -0.38 12.27
C ARG A 93 5.26 0.00 12.31
N THR A 94 5.59 1.22 11.86
CA THR A 94 6.95 1.80 11.92
C THR A 94 7.38 2.06 13.36
N ARG A 95 6.48 2.61 14.20
CA ARG A 95 6.71 2.93 15.62
C ARG A 95 6.91 1.68 16.46
N GLU A 96 6.12 0.63 16.26
CA GLU A 96 6.23 -0.64 16.99
C GLU A 96 7.63 -1.26 16.89
N ARG A 97 8.36 -0.98 15.80
CA ARG A 97 9.68 -1.55 15.55
C ARG A 97 10.81 -0.53 15.48
N SER A 98 10.57 0.75 15.80
CA SER A 98 11.55 1.85 15.72
C SER A 98 12.31 1.91 14.39
N ARG A 99 11.65 1.59 13.28
CA ARG A 99 12.29 1.43 11.96
C ARG A 99 11.46 2.07 10.87
N GLN A 100 12.12 2.71 9.92
CA GLN A 100 11.51 3.26 8.72
C GLN A 100 10.87 2.15 7.86
N LEU A 101 9.64 2.37 7.36
CA LEU A 101 8.98 1.51 6.37
C LEU A 101 9.59 1.75 4.97
N VAL A 102 9.83 0.68 4.22
CA VAL A 102 10.20 0.75 2.81
C VAL A 102 9.00 0.37 1.96
N VAL A 103 8.58 1.29 1.11
CA VAL A 103 7.47 1.11 0.16
C VAL A 103 8.05 0.73 -1.20
N ILE A 104 7.61 -0.39 -1.75
CA ILE A 104 7.85 -0.80 -3.12
C ILE A 104 6.55 -0.60 -3.89
N ASP A 105 6.52 0.46 -4.70
CA ASP A 105 5.47 0.68 -5.70
C ASP A 105 5.90 0.02 -7.01
N THR A 106 5.11 -0.96 -7.45
CA THR A 106 5.44 -1.85 -8.56
C THR A 106 5.23 -1.25 -9.95
N GLU A 107 4.72 -0.02 -10.09
CA GLU A 107 4.67 0.66 -11.39
C GLU A 107 5.49 1.94 -11.50
N THR A 108 5.57 2.78 -10.48
CA THR A 108 6.37 4.02 -10.58
C THR A 108 7.88 3.77 -10.60
N LEU A 109 8.34 2.63 -10.07
CA LEU A 109 9.75 2.23 -10.09
C LEU A 109 10.09 1.21 -11.20
N PHE A 110 9.09 0.59 -11.83
CA PHE A 110 9.31 -0.58 -12.69
C PHE A 110 8.64 -0.38 -14.04
N LYS A 111 9.42 0.05 -15.04
CA LYS A 111 8.97 -0.03 -16.42
C LYS A 111 8.63 -1.47 -16.73
N LYS A 112 7.40 -1.73 -17.19
CA LYS A 112 6.96 -3.01 -17.76
C LYS A 112 8.05 -3.56 -18.68
N GLY A 113 8.75 -4.63 -18.26
CA GLY A 113 9.82 -5.28 -19.02
C GLY A 113 11.27 -5.02 -18.57
N SER A 114 11.55 -4.22 -17.53
CA SER A 114 12.90 -4.13 -16.95
C SER A 114 13.07 -5.15 -15.81
N ASP A 115 14.09 -6.00 -15.91
CA ASP A 115 14.49 -6.90 -14.81
C ASP A 115 15.14 -6.10 -13.67
N THR A 116 14.33 -5.77 -12.66
CA THR A 116 14.74 -4.99 -11.48
C THR A 116 15.08 -5.87 -10.28
N SER A 117 14.88 -7.17 -10.41
CA SER A 117 15.24 -8.14 -9.38
C SER A 117 16.68 -7.97 -8.87
N PRO A 118 17.70 -7.70 -9.72
CA PRO A 118 19.05 -7.47 -9.23
C PRO A 118 19.18 -6.27 -8.30
N VAL A 119 18.40 -5.20 -8.52
CA VAL A 119 18.41 -4.00 -7.68
C VAL A 119 17.73 -4.28 -6.34
N LEU A 120 16.56 -4.92 -6.37
CA LEU A 120 15.83 -5.28 -5.15
C LEU A 120 16.65 -6.22 -4.25
N LEU A 121 17.32 -7.21 -4.85
CA LEU A 121 18.17 -8.16 -4.13
C LEU A 121 19.45 -7.54 -3.52
N GLN A 122 19.84 -6.32 -3.93
CA GLN A 122 20.89 -5.57 -3.22
C GLN A 122 20.45 -5.22 -1.79
N TYR A 123 19.16 -4.88 -1.61
CA TYR A 123 18.62 -4.36 -0.36
C TYR A 123 17.74 -5.35 0.41
N ILE A 124 17.26 -6.42 -0.25
CA ILE A 124 16.31 -7.38 0.30
C ILE A 124 16.89 -8.78 0.11
N ASN A 125 16.79 -9.64 1.14
CA ASN A 125 17.20 -11.03 0.97
C ASN A 125 16.18 -11.79 0.12
N SER A 126 16.63 -12.74 -0.69
CA SER A 126 15.74 -13.45 -1.62
C SER A 126 14.61 -14.21 -0.91
N ASP A 127 14.83 -14.70 0.30
CA ASP A 127 13.84 -15.42 1.12
C ASP A 127 12.72 -14.49 1.67
N GLN A 128 12.99 -13.18 1.69
CA GLN A 128 12.06 -12.13 2.13
C GLN A 128 11.38 -11.41 0.96
N LEU A 129 11.63 -11.84 -0.28
CA LEU A 129 11.08 -11.25 -1.49
C LEU A 129 10.24 -12.29 -2.25
N PRO A 130 9.03 -11.93 -2.72
CA PRO A 130 8.21 -12.81 -3.55
C PRO A 130 8.92 -13.19 -4.86
N ARG A 131 8.58 -14.37 -5.39
CA ARG A 131 9.14 -14.87 -6.66
C ARG A 131 8.88 -13.94 -7.84
N GLU A 132 7.73 -13.26 -7.84
CA GLU A 132 7.37 -12.27 -8.87
C GLU A 132 8.35 -11.08 -8.96
N TYR A 133 9.11 -10.80 -7.89
CA TYR A 133 10.16 -9.78 -7.87
C TYR A 133 11.58 -10.37 -7.89
N GLY A 134 11.73 -11.66 -8.17
CA GLY A 134 13.02 -12.37 -8.28
C GLY A 134 13.57 -12.93 -6.96
N GLY A 135 12.74 -12.98 -5.91
CA GLY A 135 13.07 -13.70 -4.69
C GLY A 135 12.73 -15.20 -4.75
N ASN A 136 12.83 -15.87 -3.61
CA ASN A 136 12.54 -17.29 -3.47
C ASN A 136 11.67 -17.60 -2.24
N CYS A 137 10.98 -16.59 -1.67
CA CYS A 137 10.04 -16.79 -0.58
C CYS A 137 9.04 -17.91 -0.93
N GLN A 138 9.04 -19.00 -0.15
CA GLN A 138 8.32 -20.25 -0.45
C GLN A 138 7.03 -20.42 0.35
N SER A 139 6.80 -19.61 1.39
CA SER A 139 5.68 -19.80 2.28
C SER A 139 5.23 -18.48 2.85
N CYS A 140 4.15 -17.96 2.28
CA CYS A 140 3.34 -16.91 2.88
C CYS A 140 1.87 -17.30 3.11
N PRO A 141 1.48 -18.60 3.26
CA PRO A 141 0.07 -18.96 3.09
C PRO A 141 -0.78 -18.61 4.32
N THR A 142 -0.17 -18.16 5.42
CA THR A 142 -0.85 -17.94 6.72
C THR A 142 -0.21 -16.84 7.57
N SER A 143 0.52 -15.89 6.99
CA SER A 143 0.76 -14.63 7.71
C SER A 143 -0.34 -13.66 7.30
N PRO A 144 -1.09 -13.06 8.24
CA PRO A 144 -2.05 -12.00 7.91
C PRO A 144 -1.37 -10.79 7.23
N ASP A 145 -0.03 -10.71 7.30
CA ASP A 145 0.84 -9.72 6.68
C ASP A 145 1.49 -10.27 5.39
N CYS A 146 0.72 -10.79 4.45
CA CYS A 146 1.23 -11.13 3.12
C CYS A 146 0.23 -10.69 2.07
N ILE A 147 0.70 -10.26 0.90
CA ILE A 147 -0.16 -9.80 -0.21
C ILE A 147 -1.19 -10.89 -0.44
N PRO A 148 -2.47 -10.67 -0.08
CA PRO A 148 -3.50 -11.59 -0.47
C PRO A 148 -3.43 -11.65 -1.98
N ILE A 149 -3.34 -12.84 -2.55
CA ILE A 149 -3.68 -13.00 -3.95
C ILE A 149 -5.18 -12.74 -3.97
N TYR A 150 -5.56 -11.48 -4.16
CA TYR A 150 -6.90 -11.16 -4.60
C TYR A 150 -6.95 -11.74 -6.00
N ASP A 151 -7.48 -12.96 -6.10
CA ASP A 151 -7.87 -13.53 -7.37
C ASP A 151 -8.85 -12.52 -7.97
N GLN A 152 -8.33 -11.65 -8.85
CA GLN A 152 -9.16 -10.96 -9.80
C GLN A 152 -9.75 -12.09 -10.64
N LYS A 153 -10.95 -12.56 -10.25
CA LYS A 153 -11.78 -13.29 -11.18
C LYS A 153 -11.87 -12.37 -12.39
N GLN A 154 -11.20 -12.75 -13.46
CA GLN A 154 -11.57 -12.30 -14.78
C GLN A 154 -13.01 -12.76 -14.91
N ASP A 155 -13.95 -11.85 -14.67
CA ASP A 155 -15.25 -11.96 -15.30
C ASP A 155 -14.92 -11.89 -16.79
N THR A 156 -14.76 -13.09 -17.35
CA THR A 156 -14.76 -13.29 -18.78
C THR A 156 -16.19 -13.04 -19.16
N ASP A 157 -16.46 -11.80 -19.58
CA ASP A 157 -17.60 -11.52 -20.43
C ASP A 157 -17.36 -12.33 -21.71
N ASP A 158 -17.81 -13.59 -21.67
CA ASP A 158 -17.95 -14.47 -22.82
C ASP A 158 -19.19 -13.98 -23.59
N ASP A 159 -19.11 -12.74 -24.10
CA ASP A 159 -19.98 -12.25 -25.16
C ASP A 159 -19.55 -12.98 -26.45
N THR A 160 -19.94 -14.25 -26.52
CA THR A 160 -20.11 -14.91 -27.81
C THR A 160 -21.38 -14.34 -28.41
N ASP A 161 -21.20 -13.30 -29.23
CA ASP A 161 -22.17 -12.87 -30.23
C ASP A 161 -22.44 -14.06 -31.18
N ASP A 162 -23.43 -14.87 -30.83
CA ASP A 162 -24.14 -15.75 -31.76
C ASP A 162 -25.05 -14.88 -32.63
N ASP A 163 -24.54 -14.44 -33.78
CA ASP A 163 -25.33 -13.95 -34.90
C ASP A 163 -24.87 -14.66 -36.21
N GLU A 164 -25.49 -15.80 -36.52
CA GLU A 164 -25.68 -16.35 -37.88
C GLU A 164 -27.18 -16.54 -38.17
#